data_AF-A0A1D8PAQ5-F1
#
_entry.id   AF-A0A1D8PAQ5-F1
#
_cell.length_a   1.000
_cell.length_b   1.000
_cell.length_c   1.000
_cell.angle_alpha   90.00
_cell.angle_beta   90.00
_cell.angle_gamma   90.00
#
_symmetry.space_group_name_H-M   'P 1'
#
loop_
_entity.id
_entity.type
_entity.pdbx_description
1 polymer ?
#
loop_
_entity_poly.entity_id
_entity_poly.type
_entity_poly.pdbx_seq_one_letter_code
_entity_poly.pdbx_strand_id
1 'polypeptide(L)' 'MENPFKKILHNEDVPKVLRDKVINDISLIKLSIDMADLFVVKYPETAGSLLTINEKKDSPKK' A
#
# COMPACT_ATOMS: atom_id res chain seq x y z
N MET A 1 -14.90 -33.67 36.84
CA MET A 1 -15.62 -33.11 35.67
C MET A 1 -14.79 -31.98 35.10
N GLU A 2 -14.33 -32.12 33.86
CA GLU A 2 -13.58 -31.05 33.18
C GLU A 2 -14.55 -30.03 32.55
N ASN A 3 -14.21 -28.75 32.71
CA ASN A 3 -15.06 -27.61 32.39
C ASN A 3 -15.16 -27.37 30.86
N PRO A 4 -16.37 -27.40 30.26
CA PRO A 4 -16.57 -27.23 28.82
C PRO A 4 -16.34 -25.80 28.32
N PHE A 5 -16.37 -24.78 29.19
CA PHE A 5 -16.07 -23.38 28.81
C PHE A 5 -14.60 -23.15 28.47
N LYS A 6 -13.69 -24.02 28.94
CA LYS A 6 -12.27 -23.99 28.53
C LYS A 6 -12.06 -24.46 27.08
N LYS A 7 -13.05 -25.14 26.48
CA LYS A 7 -12.99 -25.61 25.09
C LYS A 7 -13.51 -24.57 24.09
N ILE A 8 -14.22 -23.54 24.54
CA ILE A 8 -14.82 -22.52 23.66
C ILE A 8 -13.76 -21.48 23.23
N LEU A 9 -12.67 -21.37 23.98
CA LEU A 9 -11.51 -20.53 23.63
C LEU A 9 -10.58 -21.23 22.62
N HIS A 10 -11.14 -21.96 21.65
CA HIS A 10 -10.36 -22.33 20.48
C HIS A 10 -10.16 -21.04 19.68
N ASN A 11 -8.98 -20.42 19.84
CA ASN A 11 -8.46 -19.47 18.86
C ASN A 11 -8.24 -20.25 17.57
N GLU A 12 -9.31 -20.50 16.82
CA GLU A 12 -9.23 -20.84 15.41
C GLU A 12 -8.60 -19.62 14.73
N ASP A 13 -7.27 -19.66 14.59
CA ASP A 13 -6.55 -18.65 13.83
C ASP A 13 -7.16 -18.63 12.43
N VAL A 14 -7.49 -17.42 11.96
CA VAL A 14 -7.98 -17.24 10.59
C VAL A 14 -7.03 -17.93 9.61
N PRO A 15 -7.56 -18.64 8.60
CA PRO A 15 -6.74 -19.32 7.62
C PRO A 15 -5.64 -18.41 7.09
N LYS A 16 -4.38 -18.87 7.16
CA LYS A 16 -3.19 -18.05 6.84
C LYS A 16 -3.32 -17.35 5.48
N VAL A 17 -3.89 -18.03 4.50
CA VAL A 17 -4.15 -17.50 3.15
C VAL A 17 -5.05 -16.26 3.17
N LEU A 18 -6.12 -16.25 3.98
CA LEU A 18 -7.03 -15.11 4.07
C LEU A 18 -6.36 -13.94 4.79
N ARG A 19 -5.61 -14.23 5.86
CA ARG A 19 -4.84 -13.23 6.60
C ARG A 19 -3.82 -12.55 5.70
N ASP A 20 -3.04 -13.32 4.95
CA ASP A 20 -1.99 -12.81 4.07
C ASP A 20 -2.56 -11.96 2.94
N LYS A 21 -3.69 -12.39 2.35
CA LYS A 21 -4.41 -11.60 1.34
C LYS A 21 -4.85 -10.24 1.90
N VAL A 22 -5.51 -10.24 3.05
CA VAL A 22 -6.02 -9.01 3.66
C VAL A 22 -4.86 -8.07 4.06
N ILE A 23 -3.78 -8.60 4.63
CA ILE A 23 -2.59 -7.80 4.96
C ILE A 23 -1.97 -7.20 3.70
N ASN A 24 -1.89 -7.96 2.61
CA ASN A 24 -1.36 -7.46 1.34
C ASN A 24 -2.22 -6.34 0.74
N ASP A 25 -3.55 -6.50 0.75
CA ASP A 25 -4.48 -5.49 0.25
C ASP A 25 -4.39 -4.18 1.06
N ILE A 26 -4.31 -4.29 2.39
CA ILE A 26 -4.10 -3.13 3.27
C ILE A 26 -2.75 -2.46 2.99
N SER A 27 -1.70 -3.25 2.78
CA SER A 27 -0.36 -2.73 2.51
C SER A 27 -0.31 -1.94 1.21
N LEU A 28 -1.02 -2.41 0.16
CA LEU A 28 -1.13 -1.70 -1.11
C LEU A 28 -1.86 -0.36 -0.96
N ILE A 29 -2.97 -0.34 -0.22
CA ILE A 29 -3.72 0.90 0.04
C ILE A 29 -2.84 1.89 0.80
N LYS A 30 -2.16 1.44 1.86
CA LYS A 30 -1.27 2.29 2.65
C LYS A 30 -0.14 2.88 1.80
N LEU A 31 0.51 2.06 0.99
CA LEU A 31 1.55 2.51 0.07
C LEU A 31 1.01 3.57 -0.90
N SER A 32 -0.19 3.36 -1.44
CA SER A 32 -0.82 4.31 -2.37
C SER A 32 -1.13 5.65 -1.70
N ILE A 33 -1.62 5.64 -0.47
CA ILE A 33 -1.86 6.85 0.32
C ILE A 33 -0.55 7.57 0.65
N ASP A 34 0.48 6.84 1.08
CA ASP A 34 1.78 7.40 1.42
C ASP A 34 2.45 8.04 0.19
N MET A 35 2.33 7.40 -0.99
CA MET A 35 2.77 7.98 -2.25
C MET A 35 1.96 9.22 -2.62
N ALA A 36 0.63 9.18 -2.46
CA ALA A 36 -0.21 10.34 -2.74
C ALA A 36 0.16 11.51 -1.82
N ASP A 37 0.36 11.29 -0.52
CA ASP A 37 0.82 12.33 0.40
C ASP A 37 2.18 12.90 -0.02
N LEU A 38 3.12 12.02 -0.41
CA LEU A 38 4.45 12.45 -0.84
C LEU A 38 4.38 13.30 -2.12
N PHE A 39 3.68 12.86 -3.16
CA PHE A 39 3.72 13.53 -4.47
C PHE A 39 2.67 14.64 -4.65
N VAL A 40 1.51 14.53 -4.01
CA VAL A 40 0.42 15.52 -4.13
C VAL A 40 0.63 16.66 -3.16
N VAL A 41 1.04 16.37 -1.91
CA VAL A 41 1.12 17.39 -0.86
C VAL A 41 2.53 17.96 -0.73
N LYS A 42 3.56 17.09 -0.68
CA LYS A 42 4.91 17.51 -0.32
C LYS A 42 5.78 17.90 -1.52
N TYR A 43 5.60 17.23 -2.65
CA TYR A 43 6.46 17.42 -3.83
C TYR A 43 5.69 17.63 -5.15
N PRO A 44 4.68 18.52 -5.19
CA PRO A 44 3.87 18.74 -6.40
C PRO A 44 4.73 19.20 -7.59
N GLU A 45 5.67 20.12 -7.35
CA GLU A 45 6.58 20.66 -8.37
C GLU A 45 7.61 19.62 -8.86
N THR A 46 8.02 18.68 -8.00
CA THR A 46 9.01 17.67 -8.35
C THR A 46 8.41 16.58 -9.22
N ALA A 47 7.14 16.21 -9.00
CA ALA A 47 6.42 15.28 -9.88
C ALA A 47 6.24 15.87 -11.29
N GLY A 48 5.86 17.15 -11.39
CA GLY A 48 5.78 17.88 -12.66
C GLY A 48 7.14 18.03 -13.34
N SER A 49 8.19 18.36 -12.58
CA SER A 49 9.57 18.45 -13.09
C SER A 49 10.07 17.10 -13.62
N LEU A 50 9.85 16.00 -12.89
CA LEU A 50 10.27 14.67 -13.33
C LEU A 50 9.57 14.23 -14.63
N LEU A 51 8.28 14.53 -14.77
CA LEU A 51 7.51 14.22 -15.99
C LEU A 51 7.95 15.11 -17.17
N THR A 52 8.18 16.41 -16.95
CA THR A 52 8.60 17.36 -18.01
C THR A 52 10.06 17.21 -18.43
N ILE A 53 10.94 16.68 -17.56
CA ILE A 53 12.34 16.36 -17.91
C ILE A 53 12.41 15.31 -19.03
N ASN A 54 11.45 14.37 -19.08
CA ASN A 54 11.41 13.37 -20.16
C ASN A 54 10.91 13.94 -21.50
N GLU A 55 10.02 14.94 -21.51
CA GLU A 55 9.53 15.55 -22.76
C GLU A 55 10.60 16.40 -23.46
N LYS A 56 11.54 17.01 -22.72
CA LYS A 56 12.60 17.84 -23.30
C LYS A 56 13.72 17.05 -24.00
N LYS A 57 13.71 15.72 -23.95
CA LYS A 57 14.75 14.88 -24.57
C LYS A 57 14.50 14.56 -26.04
N ASP A 58 13.28 14.77 -26.55
CA ASP A 58 12.88 14.40 -27.93
C ASP A 58 12.73 15.57 -28.93
N SER A 59 13.14 16.79 -28.57
CA SER A 59 13.16 17.92 -29.51
C SER A 59 14.59 18.22 -29.97
N PRO A 60 14.98 17.92 -31.23
CA PRO A 60 16.19 18.51 -31.80
C PRO A 60 15.91 20.00 -31.98
N LYS A 61 16.70 20.85 -31.30
CA LYS A 61 16.71 22.30 -31.54
C LYS A 61 17.00 22.53 -33.03
N LYS A 62 16.02 23.08 -33.75
CA LYS A 62 16.18 23.67 -35.07
C LYS A 62 16.55 25.14 -34.92
#